data_AF-A0A3N1SMI3-F1
#
_entry.id   AF-A0A3N1SMI3-F1
#
_cell.length_a   1.000
_cell.length_b   1.000
_cell.length_c   1.000
_cell.angle_alpha   90.00
_cell.angle_beta   90.00
_cell.angle_gamma   90.00
#
_symmetry.space_group_name_H-M   'P 1'
#
loop_
_entity.id
_entity.type
_entity.pdbx_description
1 polymer ?
#
loop_
_entity_poly.entity_id
_entity_poly.type
_entity_poly.pdbx_seq_one_letter_code
_entity_poly.pdbx_strand_id
1 'polypeptide(L)'
;MTGREADRHPGGAVPAVSMPGERGAAASELLTEDETRLLRRALLEWGGPARCGDRLAVGMGFADAQDLVDRAHLLRDALGADRPLAPADWARVLLATEIVFVSDLAGTGVEWPTTTGLADEPTIRMLRSVQRKLAGTVRPFYGRSPGD
;
A
#
# COMPACT_ATOMS: atom_id res chain seq x y z
N MET A 1 -33.82 42.53 -45.23
CA MET A 1 -33.33 43.12 -43.96
C MET A 1 -33.94 42.28 -42.85
N THR A 2 -33.26 41.50 -42.01
CA THR A 2 -31.85 41.51 -41.56
C THR A 2 -31.51 40.20 -40.82
N GLY A 3 -30.35 39.58 -41.13
CA GLY A 3 -29.41 38.74 -40.32
C GLY A 3 -29.95 37.43 -39.69
N ARG A 4 -29.43 36.21 -39.89
CA ARG A 4 -28.08 35.57 -39.98
C ARG A 4 -27.40 35.27 -38.62
N GLU A 5 -27.09 33.97 -38.44
CA GLU A 5 -26.15 33.30 -37.49
C GLU A 5 -26.53 33.32 -35.98
N ALA A 6 -26.33 32.25 -35.18
CA ALA A 6 -25.36 31.16 -35.20
C ALA A 6 -26.02 29.85 -34.68
N ASP A 7 -25.84 28.70 -35.33
CA ASP A 7 -24.70 27.78 -35.16
C ASP A 7 -24.36 27.44 -33.70
N ARG A 8 -24.70 26.21 -33.30
CA ARG A 8 -24.03 25.43 -32.25
C ARG A 8 -24.51 23.98 -32.31
N HIS A 9 -23.77 23.17 -33.06
CA HIS A 9 -23.70 21.72 -32.89
C HIS A 9 -22.74 21.36 -31.72
N PRO A 10 -22.69 20.10 -31.28
CA PRO A 10 -23.00 19.68 -29.93
C PRO A 10 -21.79 19.70 -29.00
N GLY A 11 -22.03 19.97 -27.71
CA GLY A 11 -21.07 19.69 -26.66
C GLY A 11 -20.92 18.18 -26.52
N GLY A 12 -19.97 17.60 -27.26
CA GLY A 12 -19.51 16.23 -27.03
C GLY A 12 -19.08 16.12 -25.57
N ALA A 13 -19.65 15.14 -24.88
CA ALA A 13 -19.11 14.68 -23.61
C ALA A 13 -17.65 14.30 -23.89
N VAL A 14 -16.73 15.09 -23.34
CA VAL A 14 -15.31 14.74 -23.30
C VAL A 14 -15.26 13.39 -22.57
N PRO A 15 -14.76 12.31 -23.19
CA PRO A 15 -14.54 11.09 -22.43
C PRO A 15 -13.55 11.45 -21.33
N ALA A 16 -13.89 11.13 -20.08
CA ALA A 16 -12.96 11.24 -18.98
C ALA A 16 -11.67 10.51 -19.40
N VAL A 17 -10.59 11.26 -19.61
CA VAL A 17 -9.26 10.70 -19.72
C VAL A 17 -9.05 9.93 -18.43
N SER A 18 -9.06 8.60 -18.52
CA SER A 18 -8.64 7.74 -17.43
C SER A 18 -7.23 8.17 -17.06
N MET A 19 -7.09 8.78 -15.88
CA MET A 19 -5.81 9.15 -15.34
C MET A 19 -4.94 7.88 -15.28
N PRO A 20 -3.73 7.88 -15.86
CA PRO A 20 -2.82 6.76 -15.76
C PRO A 20 -2.26 6.72 -14.33
N GLY A 21 -3.06 6.21 -13.40
CA GLY A 21 -2.78 6.13 -11.97
C GLY A 21 -3.68 5.15 -11.22
N GLU A 22 -4.75 4.66 -11.83
CA GLU A 22 -5.70 3.74 -11.17
C GLU A 22 -5.53 2.27 -11.55
N ARG A 23 -4.59 1.93 -12.44
CA ARG A 23 -4.30 0.52 -12.74
C ARG A 23 -3.55 -0.07 -11.56
N GLY A 24 -4.25 -0.92 -10.79
CA GLY A 24 -3.59 -1.76 -9.81
C GLY A 24 -2.55 -2.65 -10.47
N ALA A 25 -1.51 -3.00 -9.73
CA ALA A 25 -0.44 -3.88 -10.18
C ALA A 25 -0.36 -5.10 -9.25
N ALA A 26 -0.19 -6.28 -9.83
CA ALA A 26 0.04 -7.50 -9.07
C ALA A 26 1.44 -7.51 -8.44
N ALA A 27 1.67 -8.39 -7.46
CA ALA A 27 2.94 -8.44 -6.75
C ALA A 27 4.06 -8.96 -7.65
N SER A 28 3.77 -9.98 -8.47
CA SER A 28 4.72 -10.58 -9.40
C SER A 28 5.23 -9.63 -10.49
N GLU A 29 4.47 -8.57 -10.79
CA GLU A 29 4.86 -7.53 -11.75
C GLU A 29 5.94 -6.59 -11.18
N LEU A 30 5.98 -6.43 -9.86
CA LEU A 30 6.80 -5.41 -9.19
C LEU A 30 7.90 -6.00 -8.30
N LEU A 31 7.66 -7.16 -7.70
CA LEU A 31 8.45 -7.73 -6.60
C LEU A 31 8.86 -9.18 -6.89
N THR A 32 9.93 -9.62 -6.24
CA THR A 32 10.26 -11.06 -6.21
C THR A 32 9.33 -11.82 -5.28
N GLU A 33 9.37 -13.15 -5.36
CA GLU A 33 8.64 -14.01 -4.42
C GLU A 33 9.08 -13.79 -2.96
N ASP A 34 10.39 -13.67 -2.71
CA ASP A 34 10.91 -13.40 -1.35
C ASP A 34 10.47 -12.04 -0.80
N GLU A 35 10.47 -11.01 -1.64
CA GLU A 35 9.97 -9.67 -1.28
C GLU A 35 8.47 -9.70 -0.99
N THR A 36 7.70 -10.42 -1.80
CA THR A 36 6.26 -10.61 -1.58
C THR A 36 6.01 -11.39 -0.29
N ARG A 37 6.82 -12.42 -0.02
CA ARG A 37 6.77 -13.22 1.22
C ARG A 37 7.09 -12.37 2.44
N LEU A 38 8.06 -11.45 2.35
CA LEU A 38 8.36 -10.48 3.40
C LEU A 38 7.12 -9.63 3.73
N LEU A 39 6.48 -9.03 2.72
CA LEU A 39 5.29 -8.19 2.93
C LEU A 39 4.14 -8.99 3.54
N ARG A 40 3.90 -10.21 3.07
CA ARG A 40 2.86 -11.10 3.62
C ARG A 40 3.15 -11.49 5.07
N ARG A 41 4.42 -11.70 5.43
CA ARG A 41 4.81 -11.99 6.81
C ARG A 41 4.62 -10.76 7.69
N ALA A 42 5.03 -9.59 7.24
CA ALA A 42 4.87 -8.34 7.97
C ALA A 42 3.40 -8.03 8.27
N LEU A 43 2.51 -8.20 7.29
CA LEU A 43 1.07 -8.00 7.48
C LEU A 43 0.46 -8.97 8.51
N LEU A 44 1.00 -10.18 8.63
CA LEU A 44 0.52 -11.16 9.62
C LEU A 44 0.79 -10.71 11.06
N GLU A 45 1.87 -9.96 11.31
CA GLU A 45 2.24 -9.51 12.66
C GLU A 45 1.22 -8.54 13.27
N TRP A 46 0.46 -7.80 12.45
CA TRP A 46 -0.61 -6.91 12.92
C TRP A 46 -1.81 -7.63 13.52
N GLY A 47 -2.05 -8.89 13.14
CA GLY A 47 -3.02 -9.77 13.81
C GLY A 47 -2.45 -10.52 15.02
N GLY A 48 -1.21 -10.20 15.43
CA GLY A 48 -0.46 -10.89 16.47
C GLY A 48 0.17 -9.92 17.49
N PRO A 49 1.50 -9.99 17.72
CA PRO A 49 2.14 -9.28 18.82
C PRO A 49 2.28 -7.76 18.63
N ALA A 50 2.13 -7.25 17.40
CA ALA A 50 2.19 -5.82 17.13
C ALA A 50 1.04 -5.07 17.83
N ARG A 51 1.32 -3.86 18.31
CA ARG A 51 0.36 -3.04 19.07
C ARG A 51 0.11 -1.73 18.33
N CYS A 52 -0.96 -1.67 17.56
CA CYS A 52 -1.38 -0.43 16.91
C CYS A 52 -2.54 0.23 17.67
N GLY A 53 -2.42 1.53 17.94
CA GLY A 53 -3.57 2.35 18.34
C GLY A 53 -4.18 3.08 17.14
N ASP A 54 -5.43 3.51 17.26
CA ASP A 54 -6.20 4.11 16.15
C ASP A 54 -5.48 5.25 15.44
N ARG A 55 -4.82 6.14 16.18
CA ARG A 55 -4.09 7.27 15.57
C ARG A 55 -2.97 6.82 14.63
N LEU A 56 -2.28 5.74 14.99
CA LEU A 56 -1.22 5.20 14.14
C LEU A 56 -1.83 4.49 12.93
N ALA A 57 -2.91 3.73 13.11
CA ALA A 57 -3.62 3.08 12.01
C ALA A 57 -4.16 4.09 10.99
N VAL A 58 -4.75 5.20 11.45
CA VAL A 58 -5.18 6.32 10.60
C VAL A 58 -4.02 6.95 9.86
N GLY A 59 -2.87 7.16 10.53
CA GLY A 59 -1.65 7.64 9.88
C GLY A 59 -1.12 6.70 8.79
N MET A 60 -1.40 5.40 8.89
CA MET A 60 -1.08 4.41 7.87
C MET A 60 -2.12 4.31 6.75
N GLY A 61 -3.22 5.05 6.84
CA GLY A 61 -4.29 5.07 5.84
C GLY A 61 -5.41 4.04 6.05
N PHE A 62 -5.54 3.50 7.26
CA PHE A 62 -6.68 2.68 7.70
C PHE A 62 -7.71 3.54 8.44
N ALA A 63 -8.93 3.03 8.63
CA ALA A 63 -9.97 3.76 9.36
C ALA A 63 -9.70 3.83 10.87
N ASP A 64 -9.24 2.72 11.45
CA ASP A 64 -8.89 2.56 12.86
C ASP A 64 -8.02 1.30 13.05
N ALA A 65 -7.69 0.93 14.30
CA ALA A 65 -6.86 -0.23 14.57
C ALA A 65 -7.52 -1.57 14.17
N GLN A 66 -8.86 -1.66 14.18
CA GLN A 66 -9.56 -2.88 13.76
C GLN A 66 -9.53 -3.02 12.23
N ASP A 67 -9.77 -1.92 11.50
CA ASP A 67 -9.65 -1.89 10.05
C ASP A 67 -8.23 -2.24 9.58
N LEU A 68 -7.20 -1.82 10.32
CA LEU A 68 -5.82 -2.28 10.06
C LEU A 68 -5.70 -3.81 10.08
N VAL A 69 -6.23 -4.47 11.11
CA VAL A 69 -6.16 -5.93 11.23
C VAL A 69 -6.92 -6.60 10.08
N ASP A 70 -8.16 -6.18 9.86
CA ASP A 70 -9.04 -6.75 8.83
C ASP A 70 -8.44 -6.56 7.43
N ARG A 71 -7.96 -5.35 7.12
CA ARG A 71 -7.32 -5.05 5.83
C ARG A 71 -5.97 -5.72 5.70
N ALA A 72 -5.18 -5.87 6.76
CA ALA A 72 -3.92 -6.60 6.70
C ALA A 72 -4.13 -8.05 6.26
N HIS A 73 -5.19 -8.72 6.75
CA HIS A 73 -5.60 -10.03 6.27
C HIS A 73 -5.96 -10.02 4.78
N LEU A 74 -6.82 -9.09 4.34
CA LEU A 74 -7.26 -8.99 2.94
C LEU A 74 -6.09 -8.70 1.98
N LEU A 75 -5.19 -7.80 2.36
CA LEU A 75 -4.01 -7.42 1.59
C LEU A 75 -3.00 -8.56 1.52
N ARG A 76 -2.78 -9.27 2.63
CA ARG A 76 -1.92 -10.47 2.67
C ARG A 76 -2.43 -11.56 1.73
N ASP A 77 -3.75 -11.76 1.69
CA ASP A 77 -4.37 -12.74 0.80
C ASP A 77 -4.34 -12.28 -0.66
N ALA A 78 -4.48 -10.98 -0.92
CA ALA A 78 -4.32 -10.41 -2.26
C ALA A 78 -2.90 -10.60 -2.79
N LEU A 79 -1.87 -10.28 -2.00
CA LEU A 79 -0.47 -10.56 -2.33
C LEU A 79 -0.22 -12.05 -2.57
N GLY A 80 -0.88 -12.92 -1.79
CA GLY A 80 -0.71 -14.36 -1.94
C GLY A 80 -1.40 -14.99 -3.13
N ALA A 81 -2.50 -14.40 -3.58
CA ALA A 81 -3.21 -14.78 -4.79
C ALA A 81 -2.76 -13.97 -6.02
N ASP A 82 -1.69 -13.18 -5.88
CA ASP A 82 -1.16 -12.27 -6.90
C ASP A 82 -2.24 -11.36 -7.53
N ARG A 83 -3.19 -10.91 -6.70
CA ARG A 83 -4.25 -10.00 -7.15
C ARG A 83 -3.69 -8.58 -7.26
N PRO A 84 -4.07 -7.82 -8.31
CA PRO A 84 -3.66 -6.43 -8.44
C PRO A 84 -4.09 -5.59 -7.24
N LEU A 85 -3.15 -4.82 -6.69
CA LEU A 85 -3.39 -3.85 -5.63
C LEU A 85 -3.39 -2.43 -6.19
N ALA A 86 -4.32 -1.60 -5.71
CA ALA A 86 -4.32 -0.18 -6.02
C ALA A 86 -3.08 0.50 -5.40
N PRO A 87 -2.61 1.63 -5.96
CA PRO A 87 -1.46 2.36 -5.40
C PRO A 87 -1.58 2.73 -3.92
N ALA A 88 -2.79 3.10 -3.46
CA ALA A 88 -3.03 3.38 -2.04
C ALA A 88 -2.85 2.15 -1.16
N ASP A 89 -3.24 0.97 -1.64
CA ASP A 89 -3.03 -0.29 -0.93
C ASP A 89 -1.56 -0.68 -0.92
N TRP A 90 -0.81 -0.45 -2.01
CA TRP A 90 0.64 -0.59 -2.00
C TRP A 90 1.32 0.32 -0.96
N ALA A 91 0.84 1.56 -0.82
CA ALA A 91 1.34 2.49 0.18
C ALA A 91 1.02 2.03 1.61
N ARG A 92 -0.21 1.55 1.86
CA ARG A 92 -0.61 0.94 3.15
C ARG A 92 0.29 -0.25 3.50
N VAL A 93 0.49 -1.18 2.56
CA VAL A 93 1.33 -2.37 2.77
C VAL A 93 2.77 -1.97 3.09
N LEU A 94 3.33 -1.03 2.34
CA LEU A 94 4.71 -0.58 2.54
C LEU A 94 4.88 0.05 3.93
N LEU A 95 4.03 1.01 4.27
CA LEU A 95 4.13 1.73 5.55
C LEU A 95 3.87 0.82 6.75
N ALA A 96 2.88 -0.06 6.66
CA ALA A 96 2.60 -1.08 7.68
C ALA A 96 3.79 -2.03 7.86
N THR A 97 4.48 -2.40 6.78
CA THR A 97 5.69 -3.24 6.84
C THR A 97 6.85 -2.52 7.51
N GLU A 98 7.09 -1.25 7.14
CA GLU A 98 8.17 -0.46 7.72
C GLU A 98 8.00 -0.30 9.23
N ILE A 99 6.78 0.02 9.68
CA ILE A 99 6.49 0.22 11.10
C ILE A 99 6.60 -1.10 11.87
N VAL A 100 6.00 -2.18 11.37
CA VAL A 100 5.96 -3.45 12.12
C VAL A 100 7.34 -4.09 12.25
N PHE A 101 8.20 -3.89 11.26
CA PHE A 101 9.57 -4.39 11.27
C PHE A 101 10.50 -3.53 12.13
N VAL A 102 10.44 -2.20 12.02
CA VAL A 102 11.46 -1.33 12.65
C VAL A 102 11.08 -0.90 14.07
N SER A 103 9.79 -0.77 14.37
CA SER A 103 9.33 -0.24 15.65
C SER A 103 9.14 -1.36 16.68
N ASP A 104 9.76 -1.22 17.84
CA ASP A 104 9.41 -2.02 19.02
C ASP A 104 8.22 -1.44 19.80
N LEU A 105 7.99 -0.13 19.66
CA LEU A 105 6.90 0.56 20.37
C LEU A 105 5.52 0.20 19.81
N ALA A 106 5.41 0.06 18.49
CA ALA A 106 4.16 -0.26 17.81
C ALA A 106 4.19 -1.59 17.05
N GLY A 107 5.38 -2.03 16.64
CA GLY A 107 5.57 -3.22 15.85
C GLY A 107 6.13 -4.38 16.66
N THR A 108 7.02 -5.11 16.02
CA THR A 108 7.67 -6.31 16.54
C THR A 108 9.18 -6.21 16.46
N GLY A 109 9.75 -5.00 16.45
CA GLY A 109 11.15 -4.77 16.09
C GLY A 109 12.15 -5.69 16.79
N VAL A 110 12.17 -5.72 18.13
CA VAL A 110 13.10 -6.61 18.86
C VAL A 110 12.71 -8.08 18.71
N GLU A 111 11.41 -8.36 18.62
CA GLU A 111 10.90 -9.73 18.50
C GLU A 111 10.88 -10.26 17.07
N TRP A 112 11.25 -9.47 16.06
CA TRP A 112 11.06 -9.80 14.65
C TRP A 112 11.74 -11.12 14.25
N PRO A 113 13.01 -11.39 14.64
CA PRO A 113 13.62 -12.69 14.39
C PRO A 113 12.89 -13.84 15.09
N THR A 114 12.33 -13.60 16.27
CA THR A 114 11.63 -14.61 17.07
C THR A 114 10.25 -14.94 16.50
N THR A 115 9.48 -13.92 16.12
CA THR A 115 8.11 -14.10 15.63
C THR A 115 8.12 -14.57 14.18
N THR A 116 9.03 -14.07 13.35
CA THR A 116 9.05 -14.32 11.90
C THR A 116 10.08 -15.35 11.44
N GLY A 117 11.14 -15.59 12.21
CA GLY A 117 12.32 -16.36 11.79
C GLY A 117 13.25 -15.61 10.83
N LEU A 118 13.01 -14.31 10.57
CA LEU A 118 13.81 -13.50 9.65
C LEU A 118 14.79 -12.62 10.42
N ALA A 119 16.07 -12.67 10.07
CA ALA A 119 17.09 -11.83 10.69
C ALA A 119 16.98 -10.36 10.23
N ASP A 120 17.31 -9.42 11.12
CA ASP A 120 17.24 -7.97 10.88
C ASP A 120 18.01 -7.51 9.65
N GLU A 121 19.30 -7.84 9.56
CA GLU A 121 20.18 -7.32 8.51
C GLU A 121 19.75 -7.75 7.10
N PRO A 122 19.41 -9.02 6.83
CA PRO A 122 18.78 -9.41 5.58
C PRO A 122 17.42 -8.73 5.35
N THR A 123 16.60 -8.60 6.39
CA THR A 123 15.26 -8.00 6.28
C THR A 123 15.32 -6.54 5.86
N ILE A 124 16.19 -5.73 6.49
CA ILE A 124 16.32 -4.30 6.11
C ILE A 124 16.84 -4.14 4.69
N ARG A 125 17.76 -5.00 4.21
CA ARG A 125 18.23 -4.97 2.82
C ARG A 125 17.10 -5.26 1.84
N MET A 126 16.28 -6.27 2.14
CA MET A 126 15.12 -6.65 1.34
C MET A 126 14.05 -5.56 1.35
N LEU A 127 13.76 -4.96 2.50
CA LEU A 127 12.83 -3.83 2.61
C LEU A 127 13.28 -2.62 1.77
N ARG A 128 14.58 -2.31 1.77
CA ARG A 128 15.14 -1.24 0.93
C ARG A 128 15.01 -1.56 -0.57
N SER A 129 15.05 -2.84 -0.95
CA SER A 129 14.76 -3.27 -2.32
C SER A 129 13.30 -3.04 -2.68
N VAL A 130 12.38 -3.48 -1.83
CA VAL A 130 10.92 -3.25 -1.99
C VAL A 130 10.60 -1.77 -2.14
N GLN A 131 11.14 -0.91 -1.26
CA GLN A 131 10.93 0.54 -1.32
C GLN A 131 11.34 1.14 -2.67
N ARG A 132 12.48 0.71 -3.23
CA ARG A 132 12.93 1.18 -4.54
C ARG A 132 12.02 0.71 -5.68
N LYS A 133 11.54 -0.52 -5.62
CA LYS A 133 10.66 -1.10 -6.65
C LYS A 133 9.26 -0.49 -6.62
N LEU A 134 8.74 -0.23 -5.43
CA LEU A 134 7.43 0.40 -5.25
C LEU A 134 7.46 1.92 -5.41
N ALA A 135 8.63 2.56 -5.43
CA ALA A 135 8.77 4.01 -5.44
C ALA A 135 7.90 4.71 -6.49
N GLY A 136 7.83 4.17 -7.71
CA GLY A 136 6.98 4.73 -8.78
C GLY A 136 5.48 4.65 -8.44
N THR A 137 5.05 3.52 -7.89
CA THR A 137 3.66 3.24 -7.52
C THR A 137 3.21 4.10 -6.32
N VAL A 138 4.05 4.24 -5.29
CA VAL A 138 3.65 4.89 -4.03
C VAL A 138 4.01 6.38 -3.95
N ARG A 139 4.75 6.92 -4.93
CA ARG A 139 5.18 8.34 -4.96
C ARG A 139 4.06 9.36 -4.69
N PRO A 140 2.80 9.18 -5.17
CA PRO A 140 1.73 10.13 -4.87
C PRO A 140 1.42 10.29 -3.37
N PHE A 141 1.78 9.31 -2.55
CA PHE A 141 1.49 9.27 -1.11
C PHE A 141 2.66 9.75 -0.24
N TYR A 142 3.79 10.17 -0.82
CA TYR A 142 4.91 10.66 -0.01
C TYR A 142 4.52 11.92 0.77
N GLY A 143 4.63 11.84 2.09
CA GLY A 143 4.23 12.91 3.01
C GLY A 143 2.71 13.10 3.15
N ARG A 144 1.90 12.12 2.70
CA ARG A 144 0.43 12.14 2.78
C ARG A 144 -0.07 10.81 3.32
N SER A 145 -1.28 10.78 3.91
CA SER A 145 -1.86 9.50 4.31
C SER A 145 -2.37 8.76 3.07
N PRO A 146 -2.18 7.42 2.96
CA PRO A 146 -2.85 6.62 1.94
C PRO A 146 -4.39 6.60 2.05
N GLY A 147 -4.93 7.09 3.16
CA GLY A 147 -6.37 7.25 3.39
C GLY A 147 -6.95 8.61 2.96
N ASP A 148 -6.10 9.57 2.57
CA ASP A 148 -6.52 10.90 2.11
C ASP A 148 -7.04 10.92 0.66
#